data_AF-A0A7C8EHJ1-F1
#
_entry.id   AF-A0A7C8EHJ1-F1
#
_cell.length_a   1.000
_cell.length_b   1.000
_cell.length_c   1.000
_cell.angle_alpha   90.00
_cell.angle_beta   90.00
_cell.angle_gamma   90.00
#
_symmetry.space_group_name_H-M   'P 1'
#
loop_
_entity.id
_entity.type
_entity.pdbx_description
1 polymer ?
#
loop_
_entity_poly.entity_id
_entity_poly.type
_entity_poly.pdbx_seq_one_letter_code
_entity_poly.pdbx_strand_id
1 'polypeptide(L)'
;MSGRKLLLLIAAVIATLQCRGESPQEVLLRFSPEVGRTYSYAFSINLDKLTYNRLSNENVQAVFCVKVLEKEKDTYRTQWNVTIGDHNLSKPILDQMEDKVSESKVLLISDRYVLDKEDEQNLSFPDLPQREGAEWRGKCRFRFGDLLTRDYPLIDVDYKLAQISQGKDRPTCTIVCVPVAKTVEVPFQMGQLGIRLDQDARVSAVADGSGAAGIIQAGDVLIGINGVRAKTRRDRSHLAQRFVESPGDVEAEIILTILRNGEERDFVVSKSLVTLGTIRVKIEKLVRTVVFDTEEGIVRSDQGAATYAMTYHFLENMPFLDDFTGRMSQAINTQREVPPRIYNYEWEMTLLQRPES
;
A
#
# COMPACT_ATOMS: atom_id res chain seq x y z
N MET A 1 56.81 48.26 13.46
CA MET A 1 56.25 46.88 13.53
C MET A 1 54.77 47.04 13.86
N SER A 2 53.89 46.98 12.86
CA SER A 2 53.15 45.78 12.38
C SER A 2 52.10 45.33 13.42
N GLY A 3 50.80 45.26 13.13
CA GLY A 3 50.21 44.45 12.07
C GLY A 3 49.33 43.34 12.68
N ARG A 4 48.01 43.45 12.45
CA ARG A 4 47.13 42.36 11.99
C ARG A 4 46.91 41.09 12.87
N LYS A 5 45.63 40.86 13.21
CA LYS A 5 44.85 39.59 13.29
C LYS A 5 44.58 38.91 14.65
N LEU A 6 43.33 38.41 14.76
CA LEU A 6 42.83 37.20 15.49
C LEU A 6 42.75 37.31 17.04
N LEU A 7 41.79 36.75 17.80
CA LEU A 7 40.43 36.17 17.67
C LEU A 7 40.11 35.61 19.09
N LEU A 8 38.83 35.62 19.50
CA LEU A 8 38.12 34.46 20.10
C LEU A 8 38.75 33.67 21.30
N LEU A 9 38.12 33.71 22.47
CA LEU A 9 37.37 32.59 23.11
C LEU A 9 37.23 32.82 24.63
N ILE A 10 35.99 32.80 25.10
CA ILE A 10 35.61 32.83 26.52
C ILE A 10 35.24 31.40 26.95
N ALA A 11 35.74 31.04 28.14
CA ALA A 11 35.19 30.14 29.17
C ALA A 11 35.24 28.60 29.03
N ALA A 12 36.00 28.05 30.00
CA ALA A 12 35.62 27.02 30.99
C ALA A 12 35.61 25.53 30.58
N VAL A 13 36.65 24.85 31.08
CA VAL A 13 36.77 23.39 31.30
C VAL A 13 37.26 23.19 32.74
N ILE A 14 36.83 22.07 33.35
CA ILE A 14 37.34 21.29 34.52
C ILE A 14 36.14 20.95 35.43
N ALA A 15 35.80 19.69 35.77
CA ALA A 15 36.31 18.38 35.40
C ALA A 15 35.34 17.26 35.88
N THR A 16 35.37 16.14 35.15
CA THR A 16 35.28 14.72 35.60
C THR A 16 34.19 14.26 36.59
N LEU A 17 33.23 13.51 36.03
CA LEU A 17 32.67 12.21 36.46
C LEU A 17 31.53 11.95 35.45
N GLN A 18 31.59 10.95 34.57
CA GLN A 18 31.14 9.61 34.88
C GLN A 18 31.71 8.62 33.85
N CYS A 19 32.53 7.66 34.31
CA CYS A 19 32.41 6.32 33.75
C CYS A 19 31.07 5.75 34.24
N ARG A 20 30.31 5.19 33.30
CA ARG A 20 29.37 4.07 33.49
C ARG A 20 28.45 4.19 34.70
N GLY A 21 27.43 5.03 34.56
CA GLY A 21 26.09 4.68 35.02
C GLY A 21 25.35 4.14 33.81
N GLU A 22 25.09 2.84 33.78
CA GLU A 22 24.19 2.17 32.86
C GLU A 22 22.76 2.71 33.09
N SER A 23 22.45 3.90 32.57
CA SER A 23 21.04 4.23 32.35
C SER A 23 20.60 3.43 31.13
N PRO A 24 19.43 2.77 31.15
CA PRO A 24 18.85 2.31 29.90
C PRO A 24 18.69 3.56 29.04
N GLN A 25 19.47 3.65 27.96
CA GLN A 25 19.48 4.84 27.12
C GLN A 25 18.06 5.08 26.64
N GLU A 26 17.46 6.18 27.06
CA GLU A 26 16.17 6.56 26.53
C GLU A 26 16.37 7.14 25.14
N VAL A 27 15.53 6.74 24.20
CA VAL A 27 15.52 7.23 22.82
C VAL A 27 14.19 7.88 22.52
N LEU A 28 14.23 9.08 21.96
CA LEU A 28 13.03 9.72 21.45
C LEU A 28 12.80 9.25 20.01
N LEU A 29 11.72 8.50 19.80
CA LEU A 29 11.35 8.00 18.48
C LEU A 29 10.62 9.11 17.71
N ARG A 30 11.32 9.78 16.79
CA ARG A 30 10.72 10.80 15.93
C ARG A 30 11.29 10.74 14.53
N PHE A 31 10.40 10.81 13.54
CA PHE A 31 10.78 11.01 12.15
C PHE A 31 11.34 12.43 11.98
N SER A 32 12.61 12.53 11.64
CA SER A 32 13.30 13.82 11.55
C SER A 32 14.32 13.89 10.40
N PRO A 33 13.94 13.49 9.17
CA PRO A 33 14.89 13.46 8.08
C PRO A 33 15.34 14.86 7.68
N GLU A 34 16.53 14.92 7.10
CA GLU A 34 17.08 16.15 6.51
C GLU A 34 16.30 16.58 5.26
N VAL A 35 15.88 17.85 5.21
CA VAL A 35 15.20 18.44 4.05
C VAL A 35 16.18 18.56 2.88
N GLY A 36 15.70 18.27 1.66
CA GLY A 36 16.51 18.25 0.45
C GLY A 36 17.21 16.92 0.19
N ARG A 37 17.25 16.02 1.18
CA ARG A 37 17.91 14.72 1.07
C ARG A 37 17.02 13.66 0.45
N THR A 38 17.63 12.77 -0.32
CA THR A 38 17.00 11.58 -0.89
C THR A 38 17.50 10.34 -0.18
N TYR A 39 16.58 9.49 0.24
CA TYR A 39 16.84 8.19 0.85
C TYR A 39 16.40 7.10 -0.13
N SER A 40 17.35 6.29 -0.58
CA SER A 40 17.08 5.19 -1.50
C SER A 40 17.03 3.89 -0.72
N TYR A 41 16.07 3.05 -1.05
CA TYR A 41 15.84 1.80 -0.34
C TYR A 41 15.61 0.68 -1.34
N ALA A 42 16.19 -0.48 -1.07
CA ALA A 42 15.82 -1.72 -1.71
C ALA A 42 14.58 -2.26 -1.02
N PHE A 43 13.66 -2.74 -1.83
CA PHE A 43 12.46 -3.43 -1.42
C PHE A 43 12.43 -4.79 -2.11
N SER A 44 12.06 -5.82 -1.37
CA SER A 44 11.72 -7.11 -1.91
C SER A 44 10.48 -7.65 -1.24
N ILE A 45 9.70 -8.37 -2.02
CA ILE A 45 8.45 -9.00 -1.59
C ILE A 45 8.43 -10.40 -2.19
N ASN A 46 8.09 -11.39 -1.37
CA ASN A 46 7.77 -12.73 -1.81
C ASN A 46 6.32 -13.01 -1.42
N LEU A 47 5.54 -13.35 -2.44
CA LEU A 47 4.13 -13.68 -2.32
C LEU A 47 3.93 -15.12 -2.76
N ASP A 48 3.63 -16.00 -1.81
CA ASP A 48 3.12 -17.33 -2.13
C ASP A 48 1.61 -17.20 -2.36
N LYS A 49 1.24 -17.02 -3.63
CA LYS A 49 -0.17 -16.89 -4.02
C LYS A 49 -0.70 -18.23 -4.50
N LEU A 50 -1.75 -18.72 -3.84
CA LEU A 50 -2.60 -19.78 -4.38
C LEU A 50 -3.69 -19.12 -5.23
N THR A 51 -3.44 -19.00 -6.54
CA THR A 51 -4.44 -18.50 -7.49
C THR A 51 -5.03 -19.69 -8.24
N TYR A 52 -6.32 -20.00 -8.01
CA TYR A 52 -7.04 -21.07 -8.73
C TYR A 52 -6.28 -22.41 -8.82
N ASN A 53 -5.82 -22.94 -7.67
CA ASN A 53 -5.07 -24.20 -7.56
C ASN A 53 -3.66 -24.21 -8.20
N ARG A 54 -3.08 -23.06 -8.52
CA ARG A 54 -1.65 -22.95 -8.81
C ARG A 54 -0.98 -22.13 -7.72
N LEU A 55 -0.01 -22.76 -7.05
CA LEU A 55 1.00 -22.07 -6.27
C LEU A 55 1.87 -21.30 -7.26
N SER A 56 1.80 -19.97 -7.20
CA SER A 56 2.77 -19.10 -7.85
C SER A 56 3.54 -18.39 -6.76
N ASN A 57 4.85 -18.62 -6.73
CA ASN A 57 5.77 -17.86 -5.89
C ASN A 57 6.18 -16.65 -6.70
N GLU A 58 5.48 -15.54 -6.48
CA GLU A 58 5.75 -14.28 -7.14
C GLU A 58 6.68 -13.45 -6.26
N ASN A 59 7.69 -12.85 -6.89
CA ASN A 59 8.64 -11.96 -6.28
C ASN A 59 8.79 -10.71 -7.14
N VAL A 60 9.01 -9.60 -6.45
CA VAL A 60 9.47 -8.37 -7.07
C VAL A 60 10.49 -7.72 -6.18
N GLN A 61 11.56 -7.26 -6.81
CA GLN A 61 12.51 -6.34 -6.24
C GLN A 61 12.22 -4.96 -6.79
N ALA A 62 12.34 -3.94 -5.95
CA ALA A 62 12.21 -2.56 -6.35
C ALA A 62 13.21 -1.70 -5.59
N VAL A 63 13.53 -0.55 -6.15
CA VAL A 63 14.19 0.53 -5.44
C VAL A 63 13.18 1.65 -5.30
N PHE A 64 12.96 2.12 -4.09
CA PHE A 64 12.16 3.32 -3.85
C PHE A 64 13.03 4.43 -3.28
N CYS A 65 12.83 5.64 -3.81
CA CYS A 65 13.56 6.84 -3.45
C CYS A 65 12.59 7.81 -2.79
N VAL A 66 12.88 8.18 -1.55
CA VAL A 66 12.12 9.15 -0.76
C VAL A 66 12.93 10.43 -0.67
N LYS A 67 12.51 11.46 -1.41
CA LYS A 67 13.10 12.80 -1.32
C LYS A 67 12.28 13.65 -0.35
N VAL A 68 12.93 14.22 0.65
CA VAL A 68 12.29 15.17 1.57
C VAL A 68 12.29 16.55 0.92
N LEU A 69 11.11 17.06 0.61
CA LEU A 69 10.96 18.32 -0.11
C LEU A 69 11.02 19.52 0.84
N GLU A 70 10.19 19.47 1.88
CA GLU A 70 10.04 20.56 2.85
C GLU A 70 9.49 20.03 4.18
N LYS A 71 9.67 20.84 5.22
CA LYS A 71 9.12 20.59 6.56
C LYS A 71 8.17 21.72 6.93
N GLU A 72 6.96 21.34 7.33
CA GLU A 72 5.94 22.25 7.85
C GLU A 72 5.53 21.81 9.25
N LYS A 73 5.92 22.58 10.27
CA LYS A 73 5.70 22.27 11.69
C LYS A 73 6.19 20.85 12.07
N ASP A 74 5.25 19.93 12.29
CA ASP A 74 5.38 18.53 12.68
C ASP A 74 5.18 17.57 11.50
N THR A 75 5.14 18.08 10.28
CA THR A 75 4.96 17.29 9.05
C THR A 75 6.08 17.53 8.04
N TYR A 76 6.29 16.53 7.20
CA TYR A 76 7.30 16.47 6.15
C TYR A 76 6.63 16.13 4.84
N ARG A 77 6.79 16.99 3.84
CA ARG A 77 6.36 16.69 2.49
C ARG A 77 7.46 15.93 1.78
N THR A 78 7.12 14.75 1.30
CA THR A 78 8.06 13.79 0.70
C THR A 78 7.60 13.39 -0.69
N GLN A 79 8.56 13.22 -1.60
CA GLN A 79 8.34 12.71 -2.94
C GLN A 79 8.87 11.28 -3.01
N TRP A 80 8.01 10.36 -3.41
CA TRP A 80 8.28 8.94 -3.52
C TRP A 80 8.35 8.57 -5.00
N ASN A 81 9.46 7.96 -5.39
CA ASN A 81 9.64 7.40 -6.73
C ASN A 81 9.98 5.93 -6.59
N VAL A 82 9.38 5.08 -7.41
CA VAL A 82 9.63 3.63 -7.39
C VAL A 82 10.21 3.21 -8.73
N THR A 83 11.21 2.35 -8.69
CA THR A 83 11.77 1.69 -9.87
C THR A 83 11.73 0.20 -9.60
N ILE A 84 10.93 -0.52 -10.39
CA ILE A 84 10.93 -1.98 -10.33
C ILE A 84 12.25 -2.49 -10.90
N GLY A 85 12.91 -3.37 -10.15
CA GLY A 85 14.09 -4.13 -10.57
C GLY A 85 13.70 -5.53 -11.05
N ASP A 86 14.48 -6.54 -10.66
CA ASP A 86 14.21 -7.92 -11.05
C ASP A 86 12.88 -8.43 -10.48
N HIS A 87 12.12 -9.15 -11.30
CA HIS A 87 10.84 -9.71 -10.90
C HIS A 87 10.50 -10.97 -11.70
N ASN A 88 9.68 -11.84 -11.13
CA ASN A 88 9.03 -12.94 -11.86
C ASN A 88 7.50 -12.76 -11.94
N LEU A 89 7.02 -11.53 -11.70
CA LEU A 89 5.61 -11.16 -11.74
C LEU A 89 4.95 -11.61 -13.04
N SER A 90 3.74 -12.13 -12.93
CA SER A 90 2.93 -12.45 -14.10
C SER A 90 2.57 -11.18 -14.89
N LYS A 91 2.46 -11.32 -16.22
CA LYS A 91 2.09 -10.20 -17.11
C LYS A 91 0.87 -9.39 -16.61
N PRO A 92 -0.24 -10.00 -16.17
CA PRO A 92 -1.38 -9.24 -15.67
C PRO A 92 -1.06 -8.34 -14.47
N ILE A 93 -0.13 -8.76 -13.59
CA ILE A 93 0.30 -7.96 -12.45
C ILE A 93 1.21 -6.82 -12.92
N LEU A 94 2.14 -7.10 -13.83
CA LEU A 94 2.98 -6.05 -14.42
C LEU A 94 2.15 -4.97 -15.11
N ASP A 95 1.17 -5.38 -15.92
CA ASP A 95 0.28 -4.46 -16.62
C ASP A 95 -0.60 -3.63 -15.63
N GLN A 96 -0.86 -4.14 -14.41
CA GLN A 96 -1.53 -3.40 -13.33
C GLN A 96 -0.58 -2.46 -12.56
N MET A 97 0.71 -2.81 -12.50
CA MET A 97 1.74 -2.05 -11.80
C MET A 97 2.35 -0.94 -12.66
N GLU A 98 2.37 -1.07 -13.98
CA GLU A 98 3.04 -0.16 -14.92
C GLU A 98 2.62 1.31 -14.72
N ASP A 99 1.32 1.57 -14.53
CA ASP A 99 0.80 2.91 -14.21
C ASP A 99 1.20 3.37 -12.80
N LYS A 100 1.18 2.46 -11.83
CA LYS A 100 1.43 2.79 -10.42
C LYS A 100 2.90 3.05 -10.11
N VAL A 101 3.80 2.47 -10.89
CA VAL A 101 5.26 2.52 -10.68
C VAL A 101 5.87 3.75 -11.35
N SER A 102 5.26 4.22 -12.43
CA SER A 102 5.69 5.42 -13.14
C SER A 102 5.25 6.72 -12.46
N GLU A 103 4.30 6.64 -11.51
CA GLU A 103 3.80 7.80 -10.77
C GLU A 103 4.70 8.19 -9.60
N SER A 104 5.25 9.40 -9.67
CA SER A 104 5.84 10.07 -8.52
C SER A 104 4.74 10.51 -7.56
N LYS A 105 4.78 10.04 -6.32
CA LYS A 105 3.77 10.38 -5.30
C LYS A 105 4.31 11.39 -4.31
N VAL A 106 3.52 12.43 -4.04
CA VAL A 106 3.81 13.37 -2.95
C VAL A 106 2.96 13.00 -1.75
N LEU A 107 3.63 12.70 -0.63
CA LEU A 107 3.04 12.28 0.64
C LEU A 107 3.45 13.21 1.77
N LEU A 108 2.55 13.45 2.73
CA LEU A 108 2.85 14.13 3.98
C LEU A 108 3.07 13.08 5.08
N ILE A 109 4.22 13.18 5.76
CA ILE A 109 4.63 12.30 6.86
C ILE A 109 4.77 13.15 8.12
N SER A 110 4.07 12.83 9.20
CA SER A 110 4.30 13.47 10.49
C SER A 110 5.62 13.02 11.12
N ASP A 111 6.09 13.79 12.10
CA ASP A 111 7.23 13.44 12.96
C ASP A 111 6.99 12.19 13.82
N ARG A 112 5.76 11.65 13.82
CA ARG A 112 5.38 10.37 14.46
C ARG A 112 5.33 9.19 13.50
N TYR A 113 5.77 9.41 12.26
CA TYR A 113 5.69 8.43 11.18
C TYR A 113 4.23 8.01 10.88
N VAL A 114 3.31 8.99 10.98
CA VAL A 114 1.91 8.89 10.52
C VAL A 114 1.81 9.58 9.17
N LEU A 115 1.29 8.91 8.14
CA LEU A 115 1.02 9.51 6.84
C LEU A 115 -0.38 10.14 6.82
N ASP A 116 -0.49 11.36 6.29
CA ASP A 116 -1.74 12.16 6.24
C ASP A 116 -2.76 11.58 5.23
N LYS A 117 -2.26 10.97 4.15
CA LYS A 117 -3.04 9.99 3.42
C LYS A 117 -2.98 8.73 4.27
N GLU A 118 -4.05 8.45 5.00
CA GLU A 118 -4.25 7.48 6.09
C GLU A 118 -3.86 6.01 5.81
N ASP A 119 -2.99 5.75 4.84
CA ASP A 119 -2.96 4.56 4.01
C ASP A 119 -1.69 3.72 4.11
N GLU A 120 -0.56 4.25 4.58
CA GLU A 120 0.69 3.46 4.55
C GLU A 120 1.43 3.51 5.90
N GLN A 121 1.56 2.33 6.52
CA GLN A 121 2.52 1.98 7.57
C GLN A 121 2.75 2.99 8.71
N ASN A 122 1.82 3.03 9.68
CA ASN A 122 1.96 3.85 10.88
C ASN A 122 2.80 3.12 11.97
N LEU A 123 3.87 3.75 12.46
CA LEU A 123 4.63 3.25 13.64
C LEU A 123 4.15 3.84 14.96
N SER A 124 3.23 4.81 14.91
CA SER A 124 2.56 5.43 16.07
C SER A 124 3.54 5.77 17.18
N PHE A 125 4.62 6.48 16.86
CA PHE A 125 5.68 6.73 17.84
C PHE A 125 5.17 7.53 19.06
N PRO A 126 5.57 7.13 20.28
CA PRO A 126 5.13 7.80 21.51
C PRO A 126 5.75 9.20 21.66
N ASP A 127 5.10 10.03 22.48
CA ASP A 127 5.54 11.41 22.72
C ASP A 127 6.79 11.53 23.60
N LEU A 128 6.92 10.60 24.54
CA LEU A 128 7.98 10.58 25.53
C LEU A 128 9.15 9.71 25.07
N PRO A 129 10.38 9.98 25.55
CA PRO A 129 11.51 9.08 25.36
C PRO A 129 11.18 7.66 25.84
N GLN A 130 11.69 6.67 25.12
CA GLN A 130 11.43 5.25 25.35
C GLN A 130 12.72 4.54 25.75
N ARG A 131 12.60 3.57 26.64
CA ARG A 131 13.70 2.69 27.05
C ARG A 131 13.53 1.30 26.44
N GLU A 132 14.62 0.55 26.35
CA GLU A 132 14.54 -0.86 25.94
C GLU A 132 13.51 -1.63 26.79
N GLY A 133 12.70 -2.43 26.13
CA GLY A 133 11.56 -3.13 26.71
C GLY A 133 10.28 -2.31 26.84
N ALA A 134 10.28 -1.01 26.51
CA ALA A 134 9.07 -0.21 26.50
C ALA A 134 8.07 -0.73 25.46
N GLU A 135 6.79 -0.69 25.83
CA GLU A 135 5.67 -1.17 25.02
C GLU A 135 4.64 -0.05 24.89
N TRP A 136 4.08 0.10 23.68
CA TRP A 136 2.99 1.04 23.42
C TRP A 136 2.01 0.45 22.41
N ARG A 137 0.82 1.04 22.34
CA ARG A 137 -0.23 0.63 21.41
C ARG A 137 -0.53 1.74 20.44
N GLY A 138 -0.70 1.38 19.19
CA GLY A 138 -1.12 2.27 18.11
C GLY A 138 -2.15 1.60 17.22
N LYS A 139 -2.51 2.29 16.12
CA LYS A 139 -3.47 1.79 15.13
C LYS A 139 -2.84 1.80 13.75
N CYS A 140 -3.14 0.77 12.97
CA CYS A 140 -2.77 0.72 11.55
C CYS A 140 -3.96 0.26 10.70
N ARG A 141 -4.02 0.68 9.43
CA ARG A 141 -4.95 0.09 8.47
C ARG A 141 -4.46 -1.31 8.11
N PHE A 142 -5.35 -2.29 8.25
CA PHE A 142 -5.07 -3.65 7.86
C PHE A 142 -5.17 -3.78 6.33
N ARG A 143 -4.02 -3.79 5.68
CA ARG A 143 -3.88 -4.05 4.24
C ARG A 143 -3.25 -5.42 4.07
N PHE A 144 -3.85 -6.25 3.22
CA PHE A 144 -3.32 -7.55 2.88
C PHE A 144 -3.51 -7.80 1.38
N GLY A 145 -2.42 -8.07 0.66
CA GLY A 145 -2.43 -8.44 -0.75
C GLY A 145 -3.32 -7.57 -1.64
N ASP A 146 -3.97 -8.20 -2.63
CA ASP A 146 -4.92 -7.58 -3.56
C ASP A 146 -6.35 -7.54 -2.99
N LEU A 147 -6.52 -7.26 -1.69
CA LEU A 147 -7.86 -7.10 -1.13
C LEU A 147 -8.59 -6.01 -1.92
N LEU A 148 -9.63 -6.42 -2.66
CA LEU A 148 -10.54 -5.48 -3.30
C LEU A 148 -11.40 -4.86 -2.20
N THR A 149 -10.86 -3.83 -1.56
CA THR A 149 -11.58 -2.97 -0.63
C THR A 149 -11.03 -1.55 -0.74
N ARG A 150 -11.90 -0.56 -0.59
CA ARG A 150 -11.51 0.83 -0.35
C ARG A 150 -11.43 1.10 1.15
N ASP A 151 -12.31 0.45 1.90
CA ASP A 151 -12.56 0.75 3.31
C ASP A 151 -11.77 -0.23 4.21
N TYR A 152 -10.44 -0.14 4.15
CA TYR A 152 -9.55 -0.96 4.99
C TYR A 152 -9.79 -0.69 6.48
N PRO A 153 -10.03 -1.74 7.31
CA PRO A 153 -10.29 -1.55 8.72
C PRO A 153 -9.03 -1.12 9.48
N LEU A 154 -9.20 -0.31 10.51
CA LEU A 154 -8.16 0.00 11.48
C LEU A 154 -8.06 -1.12 12.52
N ILE A 155 -6.85 -1.62 12.76
CA ILE A 155 -6.56 -2.61 13.80
C ILE A 155 -5.57 -2.04 14.82
N ASP A 156 -5.71 -2.48 16.07
CA ASP A 156 -4.73 -2.18 17.11
C ASP A 156 -3.46 -3.00 16.89
N VAL A 157 -2.32 -2.38 17.12
CA VAL A 157 -0.98 -2.99 17.04
C VAL A 157 -0.24 -2.70 18.33
N ASP A 158 0.33 -3.75 18.92
CA ASP A 158 1.27 -3.64 20.03
C ASP A 158 2.68 -3.48 19.46
N TYR A 159 3.39 -2.47 19.96
CA TYR A 159 4.75 -2.14 19.60
C TYR A 159 5.65 -2.34 20.80
N LYS A 160 6.87 -2.83 20.56
CA LYS A 160 7.88 -3.02 21.59
C LYS A 160 9.23 -2.51 21.11
N LEU A 161 9.86 -1.65 21.88
CA LEU A 161 11.26 -1.27 21.70
C LEU A 161 12.14 -2.42 22.19
N ALA A 162 12.44 -3.36 21.30
CA ALA A 162 13.09 -4.62 21.67
C ALA A 162 14.56 -4.45 22.02
N GLN A 163 15.27 -3.55 21.34
CA GLN A 163 16.69 -3.33 21.54
C GLN A 163 17.09 -1.90 21.18
N ILE A 164 18.07 -1.36 21.92
CA ILE A 164 18.80 -0.15 21.55
C ILE A 164 20.27 -0.52 21.32
N SER A 165 20.79 -0.21 20.14
CA SER A 165 22.16 -0.53 19.73
C SER A 165 22.97 0.74 19.57
N GLN A 166 24.04 0.88 20.34
CA GLN A 166 25.06 1.92 20.18
C GLN A 166 26.14 1.45 19.20
N GLY A 167 25.72 1.06 18.00
CA GLY A 167 26.63 0.56 16.96
C GLY A 167 27.82 1.49 16.76
N LYS A 168 28.97 0.92 16.35
CA LYS A 168 30.22 1.69 16.15
C LYS A 168 30.05 2.88 15.21
N ASP A 169 29.11 2.78 14.27
CA ASP A 169 28.85 3.82 13.30
C ASP A 169 27.76 4.79 13.79
N ARG A 170 26.61 4.29 14.30
CA ARG A 170 25.45 5.11 14.76
C ARG A 170 24.53 4.39 15.75
N PRO A 171 23.77 5.14 16.57
CA PRO A 171 22.73 4.58 17.40
C PRO A 171 21.50 4.17 16.58
N THR A 172 21.07 2.92 16.73
CA THR A 172 19.83 2.42 16.14
C THR A 172 18.98 1.75 17.22
N CYS A 173 17.70 1.55 16.91
CA CYS A 173 16.84 0.74 17.76
C CYS A 173 15.98 -0.20 16.92
N THR A 174 15.59 -1.32 17.53
CA THR A 174 14.74 -2.34 16.92
C THR A 174 13.36 -2.29 17.56
N ILE A 175 12.33 -2.13 16.74
CA ILE A 175 10.94 -2.07 17.13
C ILE A 175 10.22 -3.29 16.56
N VAL A 176 9.57 -4.07 17.41
CA VAL A 176 8.76 -5.22 17.02
C VAL A 176 7.29 -4.82 17.09
N CYS A 177 6.53 -5.09 16.02
CA CYS A 177 5.13 -4.75 15.89
C CYS A 177 4.31 -6.04 15.68
N VAL A 178 3.24 -6.21 16.47
CA VAL A 178 2.35 -7.37 16.42
C VAL A 178 0.89 -6.90 16.43
N PRO A 179 0.04 -7.32 15.49
CA PRO A 179 -1.38 -7.00 15.54
C PRO A 179 -2.02 -7.62 16.79
N VAL A 180 -2.88 -6.85 17.47
CA VAL A 180 -3.66 -7.36 18.61
C VAL A 180 -4.77 -8.29 18.12
N ALA A 181 -5.38 -7.94 16.97
CA ALA A 181 -6.44 -8.72 16.37
C ALA A 181 -5.91 -10.04 15.79
N LYS A 182 -6.59 -11.15 16.09
CA LYS A 182 -6.36 -12.46 15.45
C LYS A 182 -7.28 -12.69 14.26
N THR A 183 -8.31 -11.87 14.11
CA THR A 183 -9.27 -11.93 13.02
C THR A 183 -9.68 -10.52 12.66
N VAL A 184 -9.74 -10.24 11.37
CA VAL A 184 -10.14 -8.96 10.81
C VAL A 184 -11.23 -9.20 9.78
N GLU A 185 -12.30 -8.42 9.83
CA GLU A 185 -13.36 -8.44 8.82
C GLU A 185 -13.19 -7.23 7.91
N VAL A 186 -13.11 -7.50 6.62
CA VAL A 186 -12.87 -6.50 5.57
C VAL A 186 -14.04 -6.54 4.60
N PRO A 187 -14.66 -5.41 4.22
CA PRO A 187 -15.71 -5.44 3.21
C PRO A 187 -15.09 -5.81 1.86
N PHE A 188 -15.67 -6.80 1.17
CA PHE A 188 -15.29 -7.14 -0.19
C PHE A 188 -15.99 -6.17 -1.14
N GLN A 189 -15.25 -5.22 -1.69
CA GLN A 189 -15.78 -4.14 -2.50
C GLN A 189 -15.15 -4.12 -3.89
N MET A 190 -15.92 -3.73 -4.89
CA MET A 190 -15.46 -3.66 -6.26
C MET A 190 -16.00 -2.39 -6.90
N GLY A 191 -15.21 -1.78 -7.78
CA GLY A 191 -15.73 -0.71 -8.63
C GLY A 191 -16.64 -1.28 -9.72
N GLN A 192 -17.63 -0.49 -10.13
CA GLN A 192 -18.59 -0.88 -11.16
C GLN A 192 -19.12 0.33 -11.95
N LEU A 193 -19.55 0.07 -13.17
CA LEU A 193 -20.25 1.01 -14.05
C LEU A 193 -21.76 0.69 -14.16
N GLY A 194 -22.15 -0.55 -13.83
CA GLY A 194 -23.51 -1.07 -13.97
C GLY A 194 -23.83 -1.50 -15.40
N ILE A 195 -22.91 -2.21 -16.06
CA ILE A 195 -23.08 -2.78 -17.41
C ILE A 195 -22.78 -4.28 -17.44
N ARG A 196 -23.63 -5.07 -18.10
CA ARG A 196 -23.34 -6.49 -18.40
C ARG A 196 -23.02 -6.66 -19.86
N LEU A 197 -21.98 -7.42 -20.15
CA LEU A 197 -21.60 -7.75 -21.52
C LEU A 197 -21.89 -9.22 -21.81
N ASP A 198 -22.24 -9.52 -23.05
CA ASP A 198 -22.20 -10.88 -23.56
C ASP A 198 -20.76 -11.28 -23.98
N GLN A 199 -20.63 -12.47 -24.56
CA GLN A 199 -19.32 -13.01 -24.96
C GLN A 199 -18.65 -12.19 -26.08
N ASP A 200 -19.44 -11.45 -26.86
CA ASP A 200 -19.03 -10.63 -27.99
C ASP A 200 -18.79 -9.17 -27.60
N ALA A 201 -18.74 -8.87 -26.29
CA ALA A 201 -18.61 -7.52 -25.73
C ALA A 201 -19.83 -6.63 -25.93
N ARG A 202 -20.97 -7.20 -26.32
CA ARG A 202 -22.19 -6.42 -26.50
C ARG A 202 -22.87 -6.21 -25.16
N VAL A 203 -23.26 -4.97 -24.88
CA VAL A 203 -24.03 -4.61 -23.70
C VAL A 203 -25.37 -5.34 -23.77
N SER A 204 -25.58 -6.25 -22.82
CA SER A 204 -26.81 -7.04 -22.69
C SER A 204 -27.76 -6.42 -21.68
N ALA A 205 -27.25 -5.69 -20.69
CA ALA A 205 -28.06 -4.96 -19.72
C ALA A 205 -27.28 -3.77 -19.14
N VAL A 206 -28.02 -2.75 -18.71
CA VAL A 206 -27.53 -1.60 -17.96
C VAL A 206 -28.38 -1.49 -16.70
N ALA A 207 -27.75 -1.30 -15.55
CA ALA A 207 -28.45 -1.19 -14.27
C ALA A 207 -29.07 0.19 -14.10
N ASP A 208 -30.32 0.24 -13.64
CA ASP A 208 -30.98 1.51 -13.32
C ASP A 208 -30.23 2.25 -12.20
N GLY A 209 -30.06 3.56 -12.37
CA GLY A 209 -29.37 4.41 -11.40
C GLY A 209 -27.84 4.24 -11.36
N SER A 210 -27.25 3.44 -12.25
CA SER A 210 -25.78 3.36 -12.36
C SER A 210 -25.19 4.56 -13.11
N GLY A 211 -23.87 4.73 -13.04
CA GLY A 211 -23.17 5.77 -13.80
C GLY A 211 -23.21 5.57 -15.32
N ALA A 212 -23.58 4.38 -15.79
CA ALA A 212 -23.81 4.11 -17.21
C ALA A 212 -25.28 4.31 -17.65
N ALA A 213 -26.22 4.43 -16.70
CA ALA A 213 -27.64 4.56 -16.98
C ALA A 213 -27.93 5.84 -17.81
N GLY A 214 -28.69 5.70 -18.89
CA GLY A 214 -29.01 6.80 -19.80
C GLY A 214 -27.88 7.23 -20.75
N ILE A 215 -26.68 6.68 -20.59
CA ILE A 215 -25.50 6.98 -21.43
C ILE A 215 -25.20 5.80 -22.35
N ILE A 216 -25.09 4.61 -21.75
CA ILE A 216 -24.87 3.33 -22.43
C ILE A 216 -26.22 2.64 -22.60
N GLN A 217 -26.38 1.91 -23.70
CA GLN A 217 -27.62 1.19 -24.02
C GLN A 217 -27.35 -0.26 -24.41
N ALA A 218 -28.36 -1.11 -24.24
CA ALA A 218 -28.29 -2.48 -24.73
C ALA A 218 -28.05 -2.49 -26.25
N GLY A 219 -27.18 -3.40 -26.70
CA GLY A 219 -26.76 -3.50 -28.10
C GLY A 219 -25.46 -2.79 -28.44
N ASP A 220 -25.00 -1.84 -27.61
CA ASP A 220 -23.68 -1.23 -27.72
C ASP A 220 -22.57 -2.28 -27.64
N VAL A 221 -21.44 -2.08 -28.34
CA VAL A 221 -20.30 -3.00 -28.26
C VAL A 221 -19.10 -2.30 -27.65
N LEU A 222 -18.60 -2.82 -26.52
CA LEU A 222 -17.42 -2.28 -25.85
C LEU A 222 -16.14 -2.71 -26.57
N ILE A 223 -15.36 -1.72 -27.03
CA ILE A 223 -14.11 -1.95 -27.77
C ILE A 223 -12.88 -1.31 -27.10
N GLY A 224 -13.05 -0.47 -26.07
CA GLY A 224 -11.94 0.10 -25.31
C GLY A 224 -12.35 0.77 -24.01
N ILE A 225 -11.38 0.98 -23.12
CA ILE A 225 -11.54 1.68 -21.84
C ILE A 225 -10.35 2.63 -21.66
N ASN A 226 -10.61 3.88 -21.28
CA ASN A 226 -9.62 4.94 -21.06
C ASN A 226 -8.58 5.06 -22.20
N GLY A 227 -9.07 5.06 -23.45
CA GLY A 227 -8.24 5.16 -24.65
C GLY A 227 -7.48 3.89 -25.03
N VAL A 228 -7.56 2.82 -24.23
CA VAL A 228 -6.93 1.53 -24.52
C VAL A 228 -7.93 0.60 -25.20
N ARG A 229 -7.65 0.21 -26.45
CA ARG A 229 -8.48 -0.74 -27.20
C ARG A 229 -8.29 -2.17 -26.74
N ALA A 230 -9.40 -2.91 -26.60
CA ALA A 230 -9.40 -4.33 -26.35
C ALA A 230 -9.57 -5.12 -27.65
N LYS A 231 -8.58 -5.96 -28.01
CA LYS A 231 -8.64 -6.78 -29.23
C LYS A 231 -9.27 -8.14 -28.95
N THR A 232 -9.11 -8.63 -27.73
CA THR A 232 -9.62 -9.93 -27.30
C THR A 232 -10.52 -9.78 -26.08
N ARG A 233 -11.29 -10.85 -25.78
CA ARG A 233 -12.04 -10.95 -24.54
C ARG A 233 -11.15 -10.89 -23.30
N ARG A 234 -9.94 -11.45 -23.40
CA ARG A 234 -8.95 -11.39 -22.31
C ARG A 234 -8.50 -9.96 -22.07
N ASP A 235 -8.28 -9.19 -23.13
CA ASP A 235 -7.90 -7.78 -23.02
C ASP A 235 -9.01 -6.99 -22.31
N ARG A 236 -10.28 -7.20 -22.70
CA ARG A 236 -11.42 -6.53 -22.01
C ARG A 236 -11.47 -6.84 -20.52
N SER A 237 -11.36 -8.12 -20.16
CA SER A 237 -11.31 -8.53 -18.76
C SER A 237 -10.15 -7.86 -18.01
N HIS A 238 -9.01 -7.71 -18.67
CA HIS A 238 -7.85 -7.06 -18.09
C HIS A 238 -8.05 -5.55 -17.91
N LEU A 239 -8.58 -4.85 -18.92
CA LEU A 239 -8.90 -3.42 -18.81
C LEU A 239 -9.97 -3.14 -17.76
N ALA A 240 -10.98 -4.01 -17.65
CA ALA A 240 -12.00 -3.93 -16.62
C ALA A 240 -11.39 -4.09 -15.22
N GLN A 241 -10.56 -5.12 -15.00
CA GLN A 241 -9.84 -5.30 -13.74
C GLN A 241 -9.00 -4.07 -13.36
N ARG A 242 -8.32 -3.50 -14.35
CA ARG A 242 -7.41 -2.36 -14.17
C ARG A 242 -8.15 -1.06 -13.85
N PHE A 243 -9.15 -0.69 -14.65
CA PHE A 243 -9.79 0.64 -14.58
C PHE A 243 -11.12 0.65 -13.83
N VAL A 244 -11.88 -0.45 -13.89
CA VAL A 244 -13.25 -0.51 -13.37
C VAL A 244 -13.30 -1.23 -12.03
N GLU A 245 -12.86 -2.49 -11.95
CA GLU A 245 -13.11 -3.35 -10.78
C GLU A 245 -12.29 -2.96 -9.57
N SER A 246 -11.13 -2.30 -9.77
CA SER A 246 -10.33 -1.74 -8.68
C SER A 246 -11.20 -0.85 -7.77
N PRO A 247 -11.22 -1.03 -6.45
CA PRO A 247 -12.01 -0.21 -5.53
C PRO A 247 -11.39 1.17 -5.29
N GLY A 248 -10.18 1.43 -5.80
CA GLY A 248 -9.59 2.78 -5.82
C GLY A 248 -10.27 3.67 -6.85
N ASP A 249 -10.10 4.99 -6.71
CA ASP A 249 -10.58 6.00 -7.68
C ASP A 249 -12.08 5.89 -7.96
N VAL A 250 -12.88 5.53 -6.95
CA VAL A 250 -14.35 5.66 -7.01
C VAL A 250 -14.69 7.12 -7.26
N GLU A 251 -15.71 7.39 -8.07
CA GLU A 251 -16.08 8.72 -8.59
C GLU A 251 -15.18 9.24 -9.72
N ALA A 252 -14.10 8.53 -10.08
CA ALA A 252 -13.36 8.84 -11.29
C ALA A 252 -14.24 8.63 -12.53
N GLU A 253 -14.02 9.50 -13.51
CA GLU A 253 -14.57 9.37 -14.84
C GLU A 253 -13.85 8.24 -15.58
N ILE A 254 -14.64 7.32 -16.14
CA ILE A 254 -14.15 6.26 -17.02
C ILE A 254 -14.65 6.55 -18.43
N ILE A 255 -13.73 6.52 -19.39
CA ILE A 255 -14.06 6.71 -20.81
C ILE A 255 -14.23 5.32 -21.42
N LEU A 256 -15.44 5.02 -21.90
CA LEU A 256 -15.74 3.81 -22.65
C LEU A 256 -15.74 4.12 -24.15
N THR A 257 -14.90 3.43 -24.91
CA THR A 257 -14.95 3.46 -26.37
C THR A 257 -15.93 2.38 -26.85
N ILE A 258 -17.03 2.83 -27.46
CA ILE A 258 -18.18 2.00 -27.84
C ILE A 258 -18.40 2.07 -29.34
N LEU A 259 -18.71 0.93 -29.95
CA LEU A 259 -19.26 0.85 -31.30
C LEU A 259 -20.80 0.80 -31.21
N ARG A 260 -21.46 1.87 -31.65
CA ARG A 260 -22.93 2.01 -31.67
C ARG A 260 -23.38 2.29 -33.11
N ASN A 261 -24.24 1.42 -33.65
CA ASN A 261 -24.74 1.53 -35.03
C ASN A 261 -23.62 1.62 -36.10
N GLY A 262 -22.50 0.96 -35.87
CA GLY A 262 -21.34 0.98 -36.79
C GLY A 262 -20.41 2.17 -36.63
N GLU A 263 -20.70 3.10 -35.71
CA GLU A 263 -19.86 4.25 -35.41
C GLU A 263 -19.18 4.11 -34.04
N GLU A 264 -17.90 4.45 -33.99
CA GLU A 264 -17.12 4.48 -32.76
C GLU A 264 -17.30 5.83 -32.05
N ARG A 265 -17.60 5.78 -30.75
CA ARG A 265 -17.79 6.96 -29.92
C ARG A 265 -17.27 6.70 -28.51
N ASP A 266 -16.75 7.75 -27.89
CA ASP A 266 -16.34 7.73 -26.50
C ASP A 266 -17.46 8.24 -25.61
N PHE A 267 -17.70 7.54 -24.49
CA PHE A 267 -18.69 7.88 -23.50
C PHE A 267 -18.03 7.98 -22.14
N VAL A 268 -18.21 9.12 -21.46
CA VAL A 268 -17.78 9.30 -20.09
C VAL A 268 -18.85 8.76 -19.16
N VAL A 269 -18.47 7.86 -18.26
CA VAL A 269 -19.35 7.27 -17.24
C VAL A 269 -18.70 7.35 -15.87
N SER A 270 -19.52 7.48 -14.83
CA SER A 270 -19.02 7.54 -13.46
C SER A 270 -18.87 6.14 -12.86
N LYS A 271 -17.74 5.89 -12.23
CA LYS A 271 -17.49 4.68 -11.46
C LYS A 271 -18.12 4.76 -10.07
N SER A 272 -18.85 3.72 -9.68
CA SER A 272 -19.40 3.56 -8.34
C SER A 272 -18.76 2.38 -7.61
N LEU A 273 -19.00 2.27 -6.31
CA LEU A 273 -18.50 1.17 -5.47
C LEU A 273 -19.66 0.27 -5.06
N VAL A 274 -19.44 -1.04 -5.13
CA VAL A 274 -20.39 -2.04 -4.65
C VAL A 274 -19.75 -2.94 -3.62
N THR A 275 -20.51 -3.29 -2.57
CA THR A 275 -20.09 -4.29 -1.58
C THR A 275 -20.69 -5.63 -1.95
N LEU A 276 -19.84 -6.63 -2.09
CA LEU A 276 -20.18 -8.00 -2.50
C LEU A 276 -20.31 -8.94 -1.30
N GLY A 277 -19.82 -8.52 -0.14
CA GLY A 277 -19.83 -9.30 1.08
C GLY A 277 -18.72 -8.89 2.03
N THR A 278 -18.28 -9.84 2.85
CA THR A 278 -17.24 -9.64 3.85
C THR A 278 -16.17 -10.72 3.69
N ILE A 279 -14.91 -10.32 3.81
CA ILE A 279 -13.76 -11.19 3.88
C ILE A 279 -13.35 -11.28 5.34
N ARG A 280 -13.41 -12.48 5.90
CA ARG A 280 -12.86 -12.76 7.23
C ARG A 280 -11.43 -13.24 7.06
N VAL A 281 -10.49 -12.47 7.60
CA VAL A 281 -9.05 -12.77 7.56
C VAL A 281 -8.60 -13.18 8.95
N LYS A 282 -8.23 -14.45 9.11
CA LYS A 282 -7.59 -14.96 10.32
C LYS A 282 -6.08 -14.77 10.19
N ILE A 283 -5.49 -14.05 11.13
CA ILE A 283 -4.05 -13.80 11.21
C ILE A 283 -3.43 -14.96 11.97
N GLU A 284 -2.73 -15.85 11.28
CA GLU A 284 -2.07 -17.02 11.89
C GLU A 284 -0.70 -16.64 12.43
N LYS A 285 0.02 -15.80 11.68
CA LYS A 285 1.29 -15.20 12.06
C LYS A 285 1.36 -13.82 11.42
N LEU A 286 1.75 -12.79 12.18
CA LEU A 286 2.16 -11.51 11.63
C LEU A 286 3.13 -10.88 12.63
N VAL A 287 4.38 -10.75 12.24
CA VAL A 287 5.39 -10.01 13.00
C VAL A 287 6.12 -9.10 12.03
N ARG A 288 6.20 -7.82 12.39
CA ARG A 288 6.97 -6.81 11.68
C ARG A 288 8.10 -6.32 12.59
N THR A 289 9.30 -6.22 12.05
CA THR A 289 10.49 -5.72 12.75
C THR A 289 11.03 -4.52 11.99
N VAL A 290 11.17 -3.40 12.69
CA VAL A 290 11.69 -2.15 12.14
C VAL A 290 12.99 -1.79 12.83
N VAL A 291 14.03 -1.53 12.05
CA VAL A 291 15.26 -0.91 12.56
C VAL A 291 15.20 0.58 12.25
N PHE A 292 15.29 1.39 13.29
CA PHE A 292 15.18 2.84 13.22
C PHE A 292 16.50 3.51 13.61
N ASP A 293 16.96 4.45 12.80
CA ASP A 293 18.10 5.30 13.13
C ASP A 293 17.63 6.47 13.98
N THR A 294 18.04 6.48 15.24
CA THR A 294 17.56 7.46 16.22
C THR A 294 18.21 8.83 16.06
N GLU A 295 19.33 8.92 15.33
CA GLU A 295 20.03 10.18 15.09
C GLU A 295 19.47 10.89 13.85
N GLU A 296 19.27 10.14 12.74
CA GLU A 296 18.68 10.69 11.52
C GLU A 296 17.14 10.75 11.58
N GLY A 297 16.53 10.03 12.53
CA GLY A 297 15.08 9.92 12.63
C GLY A 297 14.47 9.29 11.38
N ILE A 298 15.05 8.20 10.88
CA ILE A 298 14.58 7.48 9.70
C ILE A 298 14.54 5.96 9.92
N VAL A 299 13.71 5.27 9.15
CA VAL A 299 13.73 3.81 9.08
C VAL A 299 14.97 3.37 8.28
N ARG A 300 15.73 2.42 8.82
CA ARG A 300 16.87 1.77 8.15
C ARG A 300 16.46 0.47 7.50
N SER A 301 15.63 -0.31 8.18
CA SER A 301 15.00 -1.47 7.61
C SER A 301 13.62 -1.72 8.18
N ASP A 302 12.77 -2.35 7.37
CA ASP A 302 11.45 -2.83 7.75
C ASP A 302 11.24 -4.20 7.13
N GLN A 303 11.08 -5.19 7.97
CA GLN A 303 10.92 -6.59 7.58
C GLN A 303 9.67 -7.15 8.21
N GLY A 304 9.01 -8.05 7.51
CA GLY A 304 7.95 -8.81 8.14
C GLY A 304 7.60 -10.07 7.39
N ALA A 305 6.94 -10.95 8.13
CA ALA A 305 6.42 -12.19 7.61
C ALA A 305 5.01 -12.41 8.16
N ALA A 306 4.11 -12.81 7.28
CA ALA A 306 2.72 -12.96 7.60
C ALA A 306 2.09 -14.19 6.95
N THR A 307 1.26 -14.89 7.73
CA THR A 307 0.45 -16.01 7.28
C THR A 307 -1.00 -15.71 7.62
N TYR A 308 -1.87 -15.74 6.60
CA TYR A 308 -3.29 -15.45 6.75
C TYR A 308 -4.13 -16.58 6.20
N ALA A 309 -5.26 -16.87 6.86
CA ALA A 309 -6.31 -17.73 6.34
C ALA A 309 -7.56 -16.88 6.04
N MET A 310 -7.99 -16.86 4.78
CA MET A 310 -9.09 -16.00 4.33
C MET A 310 -10.35 -16.77 3.99
N THR A 311 -11.49 -16.33 4.50
CA THR A 311 -12.82 -16.87 4.18
C THR A 311 -13.68 -15.75 3.61
N TYR A 312 -14.39 -16.04 2.52
CA TYR A 312 -15.28 -15.08 1.85
C TYR A 312 -16.72 -15.40 2.22
N HIS A 313 -17.47 -14.38 2.65
CA HIS A 313 -18.89 -14.45 2.95
C HIS A 313 -19.62 -13.48 2.01
N PHE A 314 -20.18 -14.00 0.93
CA PHE A 314 -20.92 -13.19 -0.04
C PHE A 314 -22.33 -12.83 0.46
N LEU A 315 -22.89 -11.74 -0.06
CA LEU A 315 -24.27 -11.34 0.23
C LEU A 315 -25.27 -12.40 -0.27
N GLU A 316 -26.39 -12.56 0.44
CA GLU A 316 -27.46 -13.48 0.02
C GLU A 316 -28.08 -13.07 -1.32
N ASN A 317 -28.28 -11.76 -1.49
CA ASN A 317 -28.78 -11.16 -2.71
C ASN A 317 -27.65 -10.34 -3.33
N MET A 318 -26.99 -10.93 -4.33
CA MET A 318 -25.92 -10.24 -5.03
C MET A 318 -26.48 -9.02 -5.78
N PRO A 319 -25.83 -7.85 -5.67
CA PRO A 319 -26.22 -6.68 -6.44
C PRO A 319 -26.00 -6.92 -7.94
N PHE A 320 -26.46 -5.98 -8.77
CA PHE A 320 -26.06 -5.98 -10.17
C PHE A 320 -24.53 -5.89 -10.22
N LEU A 321 -23.91 -6.79 -10.97
CA LEU A 321 -22.46 -6.81 -11.18
C LEU A 321 -22.17 -6.63 -12.64
N ASP A 322 -21.12 -5.87 -12.90
CA ASP A 322 -20.52 -5.84 -14.20
C ASP A 322 -20.02 -7.25 -14.57
N ASP A 323 -20.18 -7.61 -15.84
CA ASP A 323 -19.73 -8.90 -16.34
C ASP A 323 -18.97 -8.72 -17.65
N PHE A 324 -17.78 -8.14 -17.56
CA PHE A 324 -16.89 -7.92 -18.71
C PHE A 324 -16.38 -9.21 -19.34
N THR A 325 -16.56 -10.32 -18.64
CA THR A 325 -16.26 -11.66 -19.13
C THR A 325 -17.51 -12.39 -19.64
N GLY A 326 -18.73 -11.97 -19.34
CA GLY A 326 -19.96 -12.74 -19.56
C GLY A 326 -20.01 -14.08 -18.82
N ARG A 327 -19.30 -14.22 -17.68
CA ARG A 327 -19.19 -15.44 -16.86
C ARG A 327 -19.16 -15.21 -15.36
N MET A 328 -18.88 -13.99 -14.90
CA MET A 328 -18.62 -13.72 -13.48
C MET A 328 -19.85 -13.94 -12.60
N SER A 329 -21.03 -13.60 -13.14
CA SER A 329 -22.32 -13.82 -12.48
C SER A 329 -22.62 -15.30 -12.16
N GLN A 330 -22.04 -16.25 -12.89
CA GLN A 330 -22.24 -17.69 -12.64
C GLN A 330 -21.28 -18.26 -11.58
N ALA A 331 -20.06 -17.74 -11.47
CA ALA A 331 -19.06 -18.25 -10.53
C ALA A 331 -19.33 -17.84 -9.08
N ILE A 332 -19.81 -16.61 -8.85
CA ILE A 332 -20.07 -16.10 -7.49
C ILE A 332 -21.35 -16.71 -6.89
N ASN A 333 -22.33 -17.08 -7.72
CA ASN A 333 -23.62 -17.62 -7.25
C ASN A 333 -23.57 -19.06 -6.73
N THR A 334 -22.47 -19.81 -6.92
CA THR A 334 -22.43 -21.24 -6.58
C THR A 334 -21.68 -21.60 -5.30
N GLN A 335 -20.94 -20.65 -4.70
CA GLN A 335 -20.23 -20.88 -3.44
C GLN A 335 -20.43 -19.69 -2.48
N ARG A 336 -21.32 -19.87 -1.49
CA ARG A 336 -21.58 -18.87 -0.43
C ARG A 336 -20.41 -18.70 0.53
N GLU A 337 -19.58 -19.74 0.65
CA GLU A 337 -18.38 -19.76 1.46
C GLU A 337 -17.29 -20.47 0.65
N VAL A 338 -16.16 -19.79 0.47
CA VAL A 338 -14.97 -20.37 -0.15
C VAL A 338 -14.09 -20.90 0.97
N PRO A 339 -13.58 -22.15 0.90
CA PRO A 339 -12.71 -22.69 1.94
C PRO A 339 -11.50 -21.78 2.19
N PRO A 340 -10.95 -21.78 3.41
CA PRO A 340 -9.85 -20.92 3.78
C PRO A 340 -8.68 -21.03 2.80
N ARG A 341 -8.26 -19.89 2.25
CA ARG A 341 -7.03 -19.80 1.46
C ARG A 341 -5.91 -19.31 2.35
N ILE A 342 -4.80 -20.06 2.35
CA ILE A 342 -3.60 -19.70 3.10
C ILE A 342 -2.70 -18.88 2.19
N TYR A 343 -2.28 -17.72 2.69
CA TYR A 343 -1.34 -16.85 2.02
C TYR A 343 -0.13 -16.62 2.91
N ASN A 344 1.07 -16.81 2.36
CA ASN A 344 2.31 -16.42 2.99
C ASN A 344 2.88 -15.19 2.30
N TYR A 345 3.30 -14.23 3.10
CA TYR A 345 3.78 -12.96 2.66
C TYR A 345 5.05 -12.62 3.42
N GLU A 346 6.14 -12.40 2.69
CA GLU A 346 7.40 -11.93 3.26
C GLU A 346 7.80 -10.65 2.55
N TRP A 347 8.21 -9.64 3.31
CA TRP A 347 8.75 -8.42 2.76
C TRP A 347 9.99 -7.99 3.51
N GLU A 348 10.88 -7.36 2.76
CA GLU A 348 12.07 -6.72 3.30
C GLU A 348 12.30 -5.40 2.60
N MET A 349 12.57 -4.39 3.41
CA MET A 349 12.87 -3.04 3.01
C MET A 349 14.17 -2.64 3.70
N THR A 350 15.17 -2.21 2.95
CA THR A 350 16.49 -1.87 3.49
C THR A 350 17.03 -0.63 2.82
N LEU A 351 17.47 0.35 3.61
CA LEU A 351 18.09 1.57 3.12
C LEU A 351 19.41 1.22 2.39
N LEU A 352 19.46 1.52 1.10
CA LEU A 352 20.66 1.44 0.29
C LEU A 352 21.58 2.60 0.71
N GLN A 353 22.87 2.31 0.88
CA GLN A 353 23.85 3.28 1.38
C GLN A 353 23.74 4.66 0.69
N ARG A 354 24.02 5.72 1.47
CA ARG A 354 23.81 7.13 1.10
C ARG A 354 24.32 7.44 -0.32
N PRO A 355 23.63 8.28 -1.11
CA PRO A 355 24.30 8.98 -2.20
C PRO A 355 25.45 9.79 -1.58
N GLU A 356 26.63 9.72 -2.19
CA GLU A 356 27.76 10.57 -1.84
C GLU A 356 27.28 12.03 -1.89
N SER A 357 27.61 12.78 -0.82
CA SER A 357 27.31 14.20 -0.65
C SER A 357 27.97 15.06 -1.71
#